data_AF-A0A952XIR5-F1
#
_entry.id   AF-A0A952XIR5-F1
#
_cell.length_a   1.000
_cell.length_b   1.000
_cell.length_c   1.000
_cell.angle_alpha   90.00
_cell.angle_beta   90.00
_cell.angle_gamma   90.00
#
_symmetry.space_group_name_H-M   'P 1'
#
loop_
_entity.id
_entity.type
_entity.pdbx_description
1 polymer ?
#
loop_
_entity_poly.entity_id
_entity_poly.type
_entity_poly.pdbx_seq_one_letter_code
_entity_poly.pdbx_strand_id
1 'polypeptide(L)'
;MADVFISYSRLDHDRVRPIVDRLGSLGYTTWWDKHLRAGQVFVDEIERQLDAARCVLTAWSHNARNSTWVYAESSRALDARKFLQLRLDTVQLPLPFDALQAADMTSDRGEWGQLEAQIAAIMRGGGAPPPLRNARAPGPLATPAAAGSTKLLTAASTATLAAYAGAVSATYNGVMAPEQLQVALTGMVGVAGACAALSAHRLFAINRAGG
;
A
#
# COMPACT_ATOMS: atom_id res chain seq x y z
N MET A 1 -22.80 -10.24 10.06
CA MET A 1 -21.80 -9.51 9.23
C MET A 1 -21.89 -8.06 9.64
N ALA A 2 -20.76 -7.41 9.94
CA ALA A 2 -20.80 -6.01 10.34
C ALA A 2 -21.03 -5.09 9.12
N ASP A 3 -21.75 -3.99 9.33
CA ASP A 3 -21.91 -2.94 8.33
C ASP A 3 -20.58 -2.19 8.16
N VAL A 4 -19.97 -1.80 9.28
CA VAL A 4 -18.75 -0.99 9.31
C VAL A 4 -17.63 -1.75 10.03
N PHE A 5 -16.55 -2.00 9.30
CA PHE A 5 -15.28 -2.45 9.86
C PHE A 5 -14.45 -1.24 10.23
N ILE A 6 -13.89 -1.20 11.44
CA ILE A 6 -13.07 -0.07 11.89
C ILE A 6 -11.62 -0.52 12.02
N SER A 7 -10.75 0.05 11.18
CA SER A 7 -9.30 -0.16 11.24
C SER A 7 -8.65 0.97 12.06
N TYR A 8 -7.91 0.60 13.10
CA TYR A 8 -7.25 1.54 14.01
C TYR A 8 -6.06 0.88 14.71
N SER A 9 -5.19 1.70 15.31
CA SER A 9 -4.16 1.20 16.20
C SER A 9 -4.76 0.85 17.56
N ARG A 10 -4.36 -0.28 18.15
CA ARG A 10 -4.82 -0.69 19.49
C ARG A 10 -4.52 0.35 20.58
N LEU A 11 -3.47 1.16 20.38
CA LEU A 11 -3.12 2.25 21.31
C LEU A 11 -4.15 3.38 21.32
N ASP A 12 -5.01 3.46 20.30
CA ASP A 12 -6.06 4.47 20.18
C ASP A 12 -7.46 3.89 20.51
N HIS A 13 -7.54 2.74 21.21
CA HIS A 13 -8.80 2.07 21.53
C HIS A 13 -9.82 2.99 22.20
N ASP A 14 -9.43 3.67 23.27
CA ASP A 14 -10.31 4.58 24.01
C ASP A 14 -10.76 5.79 23.16
N ARG A 15 -9.95 6.19 22.18
CA ARG A 15 -10.27 7.31 21.26
C ARG A 15 -11.22 6.88 20.15
N VAL A 16 -11.20 5.61 19.77
CA VAL A 16 -12.07 5.03 18.74
C VAL A 16 -13.42 4.60 19.31
N ARG A 17 -13.50 4.26 20.60
CA ARG A 17 -14.74 3.84 21.25
C ARG A 17 -15.90 4.84 21.06
N PRO A 18 -15.74 6.17 21.22
CA PRO A 18 -16.82 7.12 20.95
C PRO A 18 -17.33 7.09 19.51
N ILE A 19 -16.46 6.80 18.53
CA ILE A 19 -16.85 6.65 17.12
C ILE A 19 -17.73 5.42 16.94
N VAL A 20 -17.33 4.31 17.57
CA VAL A 20 -18.10 3.07 17.56
C VAL A 20 -19.49 3.30 18.17
N ASP A 21 -19.54 3.91 19.35
CA ASP A 21 -20.78 4.17 20.08
C ASP A 21 -21.72 5.07 19.25
N ARG A 22 -21.17 6.09 18.60
CA ARG A 22 -21.91 6.96 17.68
C ARG A 22 -22.48 6.18 16.50
N LEU A 23 -21.68 5.37 15.81
CA LEU A 23 -22.16 4.54 14.70
C LEU A 23 -23.23 3.53 15.15
N GLY A 24 -23.06 2.96 16.35
CA GLY A 24 -24.06 2.07 16.96
C GLY A 24 -25.38 2.78 17.24
N SER A 25 -25.33 4.02 17.75
CA SER A 25 -26.54 4.84 17.97
C SER A 25 -27.29 5.19 16.67
N LEU A 26 -26.60 5.16 15.53
CA LEU A 26 -27.19 5.35 14.20
C LEU A 26 -27.76 4.05 13.62
N GLY A 27 -27.63 2.93 14.34
CA GLY A 27 -28.14 1.61 13.95
C GLY A 27 -27.17 0.77 13.12
N TYR A 28 -25.90 1.18 12.97
CA TYR A 28 -24.90 0.39 12.25
C TYR A 28 -24.28 -0.67 13.14
N THR A 29 -24.09 -1.87 12.59
CA THR A 29 -23.27 -2.89 13.23
C THR A 29 -21.78 -2.63 12.95
N THR A 30 -20.97 -2.59 14.01
CA THR A 30 -19.54 -2.28 13.90
C THR A 30 -18.67 -3.47 14.29
N TRP A 31 -17.49 -3.58 13.68
CA TRP A 31 -16.48 -4.55 14.05
C TRP A 31 -15.14 -3.83 14.26
N TRP A 32 -14.60 -3.88 15.49
CA TRP A 32 -13.46 -3.05 15.91
C TRP A 32 -12.65 -3.67 17.07
N ASP A 33 -13.32 -4.10 18.16
CA ASP A 33 -12.65 -4.55 19.40
C ASP A 33 -12.25 -6.03 19.37
N LYS A 34 -11.11 -6.30 18.70
CA LYS A 34 -10.52 -7.62 18.58
C LYS A 34 -9.80 -7.99 19.88
N HIS A 35 -10.44 -8.75 20.77
CA HIS A 35 -9.75 -9.37 21.90
C HIS A 35 -8.76 -10.44 21.36
N LEU A 36 -7.49 -10.08 21.27
CA LEU A 36 -6.43 -10.93 20.71
C LEU A 36 -5.99 -11.98 21.72
N ARG A 37 -6.83 -13.00 21.91
CA ARG A 37 -6.38 -14.25 22.53
C ARG A 37 -5.72 -15.09 21.44
N ALA A 38 -4.46 -15.45 21.69
CA ALA A 38 -3.55 -16.05 20.73
C ALA A 38 -4.09 -17.34 20.07
N GLY A 39 -3.90 -17.46 18.75
CA GLY A 39 -4.11 -18.68 17.99
C GLY A 39 -4.45 -18.37 16.52
N GLN A 40 -3.71 -18.97 15.58
CA GLN A 40 -3.67 -18.72 14.14
C GLN A 40 -5.02 -18.68 13.38
N VAL A 41 -6.13 -19.02 14.02
CA VAL A 41 -7.49 -18.99 13.46
C VAL A 41 -8.07 -17.56 13.36
N PHE A 42 -7.39 -16.54 13.92
CA PHE A 42 -7.95 -15.19 14.01
C PHE A 42 -7.71 -14.32 12.77
N VAL A 43 -6.60 -14.47 12.05
CA VAL A 43 -6.30 -13.63 10.86
C VAL A 43 -7.36 -13.82 9.78
N ASP A 44 -7.74 -15.08 9.53
CA ASP A 44 -8.80 -15.43 8.58
C ASP A 44 -10.14 -14.80 8.95
N GLU A 45 -10.47 -14.70 10.24
CA GLU A 45 -11.68 -14.00 10.69
C GLU A 45 -11.61 -12.52 10.40
N ILE A 46 -10.47 -11.88 10.66
CA ILE A 46 -10.29 -10.46 10.36
C ILE A 46 -10.47 -10.23 8.87
N GLU A 47 -9.81 -11.02 8.03
CA GLU A 47 -9.92 -10.91 6.58
C GLU A 47 -11.35 -11.15 6.10
N ARG A 48 -12.02 -12.16 6.65
CA ARG A 48 -13.43 -12.44 6.35
C ARG A 48 -14.32 -11.26 6.72
N GLN A 49 -14.15 -10.67 7.91
CA GLN A 49 -14.94 -9.50 8.32
C GLN A 49 -14.59 -8.27 7.49
N LEU A 50 -13.32 -8.07 7.16
CA LEU A 50 -12.85 -6.98 6.31
C LEU A 50 -13.49 -7.08 4.92
N ASP A 51 -13.49 -8.26 4.31
CA ASP A 51 -14.08 -8.51 2.98
C ASP A 51 -15.60 -8.42 3.00
N ALA A 52 -16.21 -8.90 4.07
CA ALA A 52 -17.65 -8.97 4.21
C ALA A 52 -18.30 -7.65 4.64
N ALA A 53 -17.54 -6.75 5.28
CA ALA A 53 -18.01 -5.44 5.67
C ALA A 53 -18.36 -4.60 4.44
N ARG A 54 -19.43 -3.82 4.58
CA ARG A 54 -19.96 -2.95 3.51
C ARG A 54 -19.16 -1.66 3.41
N CYS A 55 -18.63 -1.20 4.54
CA CYS A 55 -17.76 -0.04 4.66
C CYS A 55 -16.59 -0.39 5.58
N VAL A 56 -15.41 0.13 5.26
CA VAL A 56 -14.23 0.06 6.10
C VAL A 56 -13.82 1.49 6.44
N LEU A 57 -13.88 1.82 7.73
CA LEU A 57 -13.51 3.13 8.25
C LEU A 57 -12.14 3.05 8.92
N THR A 58 -11.18 3.82 8.43
CA THR A 58 -9.85 3.89 9.03
C THR A 58 -9.69 5.12 9.89
N ALA A 59 -9.30 4.92 11.15
CA ALA A 59 -9.01 5.99 12.08
C ALA A 59 -7.50 6.28 12.14
N TRP A 60 -7.07 7.35 11.49
CA TRP A 60 -5.67 7.74 11.42
C TRP A 60 -5.24 8.55 12.65
N SER A 61 -4.23 8.02 13.34
CA SER A 61 -3.51 8.64 14.46
C SER A 61 -2.01 8.59 14.19
N HIS A 62 -1.20 9.19 15.07
CA HIS A 62 0.25 8.99 15.05
C HIS A 62 0.65 7.51 15.11
N ASN A 63 -0.10 6.68 15.84
CA ASN A 63 0.16 5.25 15.95
C ASN A 63 -0.31 4.48 14.71
N ALA A 64 -1.51 4.79 14.21
CA ALA A 64 -2.12 4.06 13.11
C ALA A 64 -1.36 4.28 11.79
N ARG A 65 -0.82 5.48 11.55
CA ARG A 65 0.00 5.79 10.37
C ARG A 65 1.17 4.82 10.19
N ASN A 66 1.80 4.40 11.28
CA ASN A 66 2.99 3.56 11.26
C ASN A 66 2.68 2.06 11.35
N SER A 67 1.39 1.70 11.42
CA SER A 67 0.95 0.31 11.53
C SER A 67 0.84 -0.34 10.16
N THR A 68 1.69 -1.34 9.89
CA THR A 68 1.62 -2.16 8.66
C THR A 68 0.25 -2.82 8.48
N TRP A 69 -0.37 -3.23 9.59
CA TRP A 69 -1.67 -3.89 9.57
C TRP A 69 -2.79 -2.91 9.14
N VAL A 70 -2.82 -1.72 9.73
CA VAL A 70 -3.80 -0.68 9.36
C VAL A 70 -3.63 -0.27 7.90
N TYR A 71 -2.38 -0.12 7.45
CA TYR A 71 -2.08 0.18 6.05
C TYR A 71 -2.60 -0.90 5.09
N ALA A 72 -2.39 -2.18 5.40
CA ALA A 72 -2.83 -3.30 4.58
C ALA A 72 -4.37 -3.40 4.51
N GLU A 73 -5.06 -3.31 5.65
CA GLU A 73 -6.53 -3.31 5.72
C GLU A 73 -7.12 -2.13 4.92
N SER A 74 -6.54 -0.94 5.08
CA SER A 74 -6.94 0.28 4.38
C SER A 74 -6.77 0.16 2.87
N SER A 75 -5.65 -0.42 2.42
CA SER A 75 -5.35 -0.60 1.00
C SER A 75 -6.34 -1.57 0.35
N ARG A 76 -6.60 -2.72 1.01
CA ARG A 76 -7.58 -3.70 0.54
C ARG A 76 -8.99 -3.13 0.47
N ALA A 77 -9.37 -2.30 1.45
CA ALA A 77 -10.65 -1.61 1.44
C ALA A 77 -10.78 -0.57 0.31
N LEU A 78 -9.68 0.14 0.02
CA LEU A 78 -9.61 1.13 -1.05
C LEU A 78 -9.79 0.47 -2.41
N ASP A 79 -9.08 -0.62 -2.65
CA ASP A 79 -9.21 -1.44 -3.87
C ASP A 79 -10.65 -1.96 -4.05
N ALA A 80 -11.30 -2.34 -2.95
CA ALA A 80 -12.69 -2.80 -2.92
C ALA A 80 -13.74 -1.66 -2.97
N ARG A 81 -13.33 -0.39 -3.13
CA ARG A 81 -14.21 0.80 -3.21
C ARG A 81 -15.20 0.95 -2.04
N LYS A 82 -14.77 0.54 -0.85
CA LYS A 82 -15.56 0.62 0.39
C LYS A 82 -14.83 1.32 1.53
N PHE A 83 -13.78 2.06 1.19
CA PHE A 83 -12.91 2.75 2.12
C PHE A 83 -13.42 4.15 2.46
N LEU A 84 -13.46 4.44 3.75
CA LEU A 84 -13.59 5.78 4.32
C LEU A 84 -12.49 5.99 5.36
N GLN A 85 -12.15 7.25 5.63
CA GLN A 85 -11.12 7.57 6.60
C GLN A 85 -11.45 8.81 7.42
N LEU A 86 -10.93 8.82 8.65
CA LEU A 86 -10.98 9.95 9.55
C LEU A 86 -9.60 10.18 10.18
N ARG A 87 -9.37 11.41 10.66
CA ARG A 87 -8.13 11.82 11.34
C ARG A 87 -8.44 12.11 12.81
N LEU A 88 -7.80 11.35 13.70
CA LEU A 88 -7.80 11.59 15.14
C LEU A 88 -6.70 12.58 15.54
N ASP A 89 -5.59 12.61 14.79
CA ASP A 89 -4.44 13.49 15.02
C ASP A 89 -4.12 14.35 13.79
N THR A 90 -3.41 15.46 14.02
CA THR A 90 -2.80 16.24 12.95
C THR A 90 -1.56 15.54 12.42
N VAL A 91 -1.77 14.52 11.60
CA VAL A 91 -0.73 13.69 11.00
C VAL A 91 -0.83 13.67 9.47
N GLN A 92 0.32 13.66 8.80
CA GLN A 92 0.39 13.42 7.36
C GLN A 92 0.07 11.94 7.06
N LEU A 93 -0.94 11.70 6.22
CA LEU A 93 -1.35 10.35 5.87
C LEU A 93 -0.35 9.69 4.90
N PRO A 94 -0.20 8.36 4.96
CA PRO A 94 0.64 7.66 3.98
C PRO A 94 -0.04 7.63 2.60
N LEU A 95 0.75 7.63 1.52
CA LEU A 95 0.23 7.45 0.16
C LEU A 95 -0.42 6.06 0.02
N PRO A 96 -1.55 5.92 -0.71
CA PRO A 96 -2.28 6.97 -1.46
C PRO A 96 -3.38 7.69 -0.65
N PHE A 97 -3.45 7.47 0.67
CA PHE A 97 -4.55 7.94 1.52
C PHE A 97 -4.56 9.45 1.74
N ASP A 98 -3.42 10.11 1.59
CA ASP A 98 -3.28 11.58 1.61
C ASP A 98 -4.00 12.29 0.46
N ALA A 99 -4.17 11.61 -0.68
CA ALA A 99 -4.93 12.10 -1.82
C ALA A 99 -6.44 11.98 -1.63
N LEU A 100 -6.90 11.28 -0.58
CA LEU A 100 -8.30 11.00 -0.31
C LEU A 100 -8.84 11.97 0.75
N GLN A 101 -10.14 12.26 0.67
CA GLN A 101 -10.78 13.06 1.71
C GLN A 101 -10.84 12.27 3.02
N ALA A 102 -10.48 12.93 4.12
CA ALA A 102 -10.63 12.39 5.47
C ALA A 102 -11.51 13.31 6.30
N ALA A 103 -12.42 12.73 7.08
CA ALA A 103 -13.17 13.49 8.07
C ALA A 103 -12.23 13.90 9.21
N ASP A 104 -12.22 15.17 9.57
CA ASP A 104 -11.38 15.68 10.64
C ASP A 104 -12.07 15.54 12.01
N MET A 105 -11.54 14.65 12.86
CA MET A 105 -11.99 14.41 14.24
C MET A 105 -11.00 14.99 15.28
N THR A 106 -10.05 15.82 14.85
CA THR A 106 -9.07 16.45 15.77
C THR A 106 -9.69 17.57 16.61
N SER A 107 -10.81 18.14 16.17
CA SER A 107 -11.53 19.21 16.87
C SER A 107 -12.64 18.67 17.77
N ASP A 108 -12.97 19.41 18.83
CA ASP A 108 -14.01 19.03 19.81
C ASP A 108 -15.39 18.74 19.20
N ARG A 109 -15.71 19.38 18.06
CA ARG A 109 -16.99 19.15 17.37
C ARG A 109 -16.94 17.99 16.39
N GLY A 110 -15.80 17.75 15.74
CA GLY A 110 -15.63 16.75 14.68
C GLY A 110 -16.54 16.96 13.46
N GLU A 111 -16.05 16.61 12.27
CA GLU A 111 -16.83 16.59 11.02
C GLU A 111 -17.82 15.40 10.89
N TRP A 112 -18.67 15.17 11.91
CA TRP A 112 -19.60 14.02 11.94
C TRP A 112 -20.62 14.02 10.81
N GLY A 113 -21.21 15.17 10.49
CA GLY A 113 -22.28 15.24 9.48
C GLY A 113 -21.82 14.75 8.11
N GLN A 114 -20.56 15.04 7.74
CA GLN A 114 -20.00 14.56 6.49
C GLN A 114 -19.72 13.05 6.56
N LEU A 115 -19.10 12.57 7.64
CA LEU A 115 -18.79 11.15 7.81
C LEU A 115 -20.06 10.29 7.76
N GLU A 116 -21.11 10.70 8.48
CA GLU A 116 -22.41 10.02 8.51
C GLU A 116 -23.07 9.99 7.13
N ALA A 117 -23.01 11.09 6.38
CA ALA A 117 -23.53 11.17 5.01
C ALA A 117 -22.79 10.23 4.04
N GLN A 118 -21.45 10.14 4.16
CA GLN A 118 -20.64 9.23 3.34
C GLN A 118 -20.92 7.76 3.66
N ILE A 119 -21.02 7.40 4.94
CA ILE A 119 -21.40 6.05 5.35
C ILE A 119 -22.80 5.72 4.79
N ALA A 120 -23.78 6.60 4.96
CA ALA A 120 -25.13 6.40 4.44
C ALA A 120 -25.18 6.28 2.91
N ALA A 121 -24.26 6.91 2.17
CA ALA A 121 -24.15 6.73 0.72
C ALA A 121 -23.66 5.32 0.36
N ILE A 122 -22.60 4.84 1.00
CA ILE A 122 -22.08 3.46 0.86
C ILE A 122 -23.16 2.44 1.22
N MET A 123 -23.89 2.66 2.30
CA MET A 123 -24.97 1.78 2.73
C MET A 123 -26.18 1.79 1.78
N ARG A 124 -26.32 2.76 0.89
CA ARG A 124 -27.37 2.75 -0.16
C ARG A 124 -26.89 2.14 -1.48
N GLY A 125 -25.68 1.59 -1.53
CA GLY A 125 -25.09 1.01 -2.73
C GLY A 125 -24.38 2.03 -3.64
N GLY A 126 -24.33 3.30 -3.25
CA GLY A 126 -23.42 4.25 -3.87
C GLY A 126 -22.02 3.98 -3.33
N GLY A 127 -21.12 3.39 -4.12
CA GLY A 127 -19.76 3.09 -3.69
C GLY A 127 -19.04 4.28 -3.04
N ALA A 128 -17.89 4.03 -2.40
CA ALA A 128 -17.14 5.09 -1.72
C ALA A 128 -16.99 6.34 -2.61
N PRO A 129 -17.22 7.55 -2.06
CA PRO A 129 -17.23 8.77 -2.86
C PRO A 129 -15.91 8.89 -3.64
N PRO A 130 -15.97 9.34 -4.90
CA PRO A 130 -14.78 9.48 -5.72
C PRO A 130 -13.79 10.39 -4.98
N PRO A 131 -12.48 10.06 -5.01
CA PRO A 131 -11.47 10.89 -4.38
C PRO A 131 -11.63 12.33 -4.85
N LEU A 132 -11.84 13.27 -3.91
CA LEU A 132 -11.70 14.68 -4.23
C LEU A 132 -10.27 14.89 -4.68
N ARG A 133 -10.13 15.36 -5.93
CA ARG A 133 -8.89 15.49 -6.67
C ARG A 133 -8.03 16.64 -6.11
N ASN A 134 -7.57 16.50 -4.87
CA ASN A 134 -6.53 17.35 -4.27
C ASN A 134 -5.16 16.66 -4.28
N ALA A 135 -5.06 15.42 -4.78
CA ALA A 135 -3.79 14.90 -5.27
C ALA A 135 -3.30 15.83 -6.38
N ARG A 136 -2.27 16.63 -6.09
CA ARG A 136 -1.43 17.25 -7.11
C ARG A 136 -1.10 16.12 -8.08
N ALA A 137 -1.69 16.16 -9.28
CA ALA A 137 -1.49 15.11 -10.25
C ALA A 137 0.02 14.87 -10.35
N PRO A 138 0.49 13.61 -10.23
CA PRO A 138 1.87 13.31 -10.47
C PRO A 138 2.22 13.97 -11.80
N GLY A 139 3.19 14.89 -11.81
CA GLY A 139 3.59 15.56 -13.04
C GLY A 139 3.94 14.52 -14.10
N PRO A 140 4.01 14.87 -15.39
CA PRO A 140 4.26 13.92 -16.48
C PRO A 140 5.56 13.08 -16.33
N LEU A 141 6.37 13.34 -15.30
CA LEU A 141 7.61 12.65 -14.93
C LEU A 141 7.52 11.84 -13.63
N ALA A 142 6.39 11.85 -12.92
CA ALA A 142 6.23 11.06 -11.71
C ALA A 142 5.93 9.61 -12.11
N THR A 143 6.98 8.80 -12.11
CA THR A 143 6.88 7.36 -12.32
C THR A 143 6.05 6.72 -11.20
N PRO A 144 5.15 5.77 -11.52
CA PRO A 144 4.45 5.00 -10.49
C PRO A 144 5.48 4.31 -9.58
N ALA A 145 5.22 4.32 -8.27
CA ALA A 145 6.00 3.55 -7.32
C ALA A 145 6.06 2.10 -7.81
N ALA A 146 7.25 1.67 -8.20
CA ALA A 146 7.48 0.39 -8.83
C ALA A 146 7.37 -0.74 -7.78
N ALA A 147 6.15 -1.05 -7.34
CA ALA A 147 5.79 -2.28 -6.62
C ALA A 147 5.88 -3.54 -7.50
N GLY A 148 6.65 -3.50 -8.59
CA GLY A 148 6.87 -4.60 -9.52
C GLY A 148 8.30 -4.74 -10.03
N SER A 149 9.27 -4.02 -9.46
CA SER A 149 10.66 -3.99 -9.96
C SER A 149 11.48 -5.25 -9.64
N THR A 150 11.02 -6.11 -8.73
CA THR A 150 11.72 -7.35 -8.39
C THR A 150 11.71 -8.37 -9.54
N LYS A 151 10.69 -8.35 -10.42
CA LYS A 151 10.59 -9.30 -11.55
C LYS A 151 11.50 -8.94 -12.74
N LEU A 152 11.82 -7.66 -12.92
CA LEU A 152 12.69 -7.20 -14.02
C LEU A 152 14.17 -7.40 -13.71
N LEU A 153 14.57 -7.25 -12.44
CA LEU A 153 15.95 -7.48 -11.99
C LEU A 153 16.31 -8.98 -12.00
N THR A 154 15.37 -9.86 -11.64
CA THR A 154 15.59 -11.31 -11.73
C THR A 154 15.67 -11.79 -13.19
N ALA A 155 14.78 -11.31 -14.07
CA ALA A 155 14.79 -11.67 -15.48
C ALA A 155 16.10 -11.27 -16.20
N ALA A 156 16.60 -10.06 -15.92
CA ALA A 156 17.86 -9.57 -16.48
C ALA A 156 19.04 -10.46 -16.05
N SER A 157 19.11 -10.86 -14.78
CA SER A 157 20.20 -11.67 -14.24
C SER A 157 20.26 -13.09 -14.85
N THR A 158 19.10 -13.72 -15.05
CA THR A 158 19.01 -15.03 -15.74
C THR A 158 19.42 -14.96 -17.21
N ALA A 159 19.09 -13.88 -17.92
CA ALA A 159 19.46 -13.72 -19.32
C ALA A 159 20.98 -13.56 -19.50
N THR A 160 21.64 -12.82 -18.60
CA THR A 160 23.10 -12.64 -18.63
C THR A 160 23.85 -13.95 -18.37
N LEU A 161 23.36 -14.77 -17.43
CA LEU A 161 23.97 -16.05 -17.09
C LEU A 161 23.84 -17.07 -18.24
N ALA A 162 22.68 -17.11 -18.89
CA ALA A 162 22.43 -17.97 -20.04
C ALA A 162 23.29 -17.57 -21.25
N ALA A 163 23.43 -16.26 -21.52
CA ALA A 163 24.31 -15.76 -22.57
C ALA A 163 25.79 -16.09 -22.30
N TYR A 164 26.23 -16.01 -21.05
CA TYR A 164 27.59 -16.38 -20.65
C TYR A 164 27.87 -17.87 -20.87
N ALA A 165 26.95 -18.75 -20.41
CA ALA A 165 27.08 -20.19 -20.60
C ALA A 165 27.11 -20.57 -22.10
N GLY A 166 26.27 -19.92 -22.92
CA GLY A 166 26.25 -20.11 -24.37
C GLY A 166 27.56 -19.71 -25.05
N ALA A 167 28.14 -18.56 -24.69
CA ALA A 167 29.40 -18.08 -25.25
C ALA A 167 30.61 -18.97 -24.88
N VAL A 168 30.66 -19.45 -23.63
CA VAL A 168 31.70 -20.39 -23.17
C VAL A 168 31.59 -21.73 -23.91
N SER A 169 30.36 -22.27 -24.06
CA SER A 169 30.13 -23.53 -24.78
C SER A 169 30.47 -23.43 -26.27
N ALA A 170 30.15 -22.31 -26.93
CA ALA A 170 30.48 -22.08 -28.34
C ALA A 170 32.01 -21.97 -28.58
N THR A 171 32.75 -21.41 -27.62
CA THR A 171 34.21 -21.33 -27.68
C THR A 171 34.85 -22.71 -27.47
N TYR A 172 34.34 -23.50 -26.52
CA TYR A 172 34.84 -24.85 -26.26
C TYR A 172 34.64 -25.81 -27.44
N ASN A 173 33.53 -25.67 -28.17
CA ASN A 173 33.21 -26.46 -29.36
C ASN A 173 33.90 -25.95 -30.65
N GLY A 174 34.77 -24.95 -30.57
CA GLY A 174 35.50 -24.41 -31.72
C GLY A 174 34.65 -23.61 -32.71
N VAL A 175 33.41 -23.26 -32.33
CA VAL A 175 32.48 -22.48 -33.17
C VAL A 175 32.80 -20.98 -33.12
N MET A 176 33.48 -20.53 -32.06
CA MET A 176 33.81 -19.12 -31.82
C MET A 176 35.30 -18.94 -31.52
N ALA A 177 35.94 -17.94 -32.15
CA ALA A 177 37.35 -17.66 -31.92
C ALA A 177 37.58 -16.99 -30.55
N PRO A 178 38.71 -17.22 -29.87
CA PRO A 178 38.98 -16.67 -28.52
C PRO A 178 38.92 -15.14 -28.44
N GLU A 179 39.24 -14.45 -29.55
CA GLU A 179 39.15 -13.00 -29.69
C GLU A 179 37.70 -12.48 -29.66
N GLN A 180 36.74 -13.26 -30.15
CA GLN A 180 35.32 -12.93 -30.11
C GLN A 180 34.72 -13.12 -28.70
N LEU A 181 35.28 -14.03 -27.90
CA LEU A 181 34.90 -14.22 -26.49
C LEU A 181 35.28 -13.00 -25.64
N GLN A 182 36.45 -12.39 -25.88
CA GLN A 182 36.85 -11.17 -25.17
C GLN A 182 35.87 -10.02 -25.41
N VAL A 183 35.44 -9.80 -26.66
CA VAL A 183 34.44 -8.77 -26.99
C VAL A 183 33.10 -9.03 -26.30
N ALA A 184 32.66 -10.29 -26.25
CA ALA A 184 31.44 -10.67 -25.55
C ALA A 184 31.53 -10.43 -24.03
N LEU A 185 32.67 -10.74 -23.42
CA LEU A 185 32.91 -10.49 -21.99
C LEU A 185 32.97 -8.99 -21.66
N THR A 186 33.62 -8.18 -22.49
CA THR A 186 33.65 -6.72 -22.32
C THR A 186 32.25 -6.12 -22.42
N GLY A 187 31.43 -6.59 -23.38
CA GLY A 187 30.03 -6.18 -23.49
C GLY A 187 29.21 -6.54 -22.24
N MET A 188 29.43 -7.72 -21.68
CA MET A 188 28.73 -8.19 -20.47
C MET A 188 29.09 -7.37 -19.22
N VAL A 189 30.37 -7.00 -19.05
CA VAL A 189 30.81 -6.11 -17.96
C VAL A 189 30.19 -4.72 -18.11
N GLY A 190 30.09 -4.19 -19.33
CA GLY A 190 29.43 -2.91 -19.59
C GLY A 190 27.96 -2.90 -19.20
N VAL A 191 27.22 -3.95 -19.57
CA VAL A 191 25.79 -4.10 -19.21
C VAL A 191 25.61 -4.25 -17.70
N ALA A 192 26.43 -5.07 -17.04
CA ALA A 192 26.39 -5.24 -15.58
C ALA A 192 26.67 -3.92 -14.84
N GLY A 193 27.66 -3.15 -15.31
CA GLY A 193 27.99 -1.82 -14.77
C GLY A 193 26.85 -0.83 -14.92
N ALA A 194 26.19 -0.78 -16.08
CA ALA A 194 25.03 0.07 -16.31
C ALA A 194 23.85 -0.31 -15.39
N CYS A 195 23.57 -1.60 -15.21
CA CYS A 195 22.55 -2.08 -14.28
C CYS A 195 22.86 -1.71 -12.82
N ALA A 196 24.12 -1.83 -12.39
CA ALA A 196 24.54 -1.45 -11.04
C ALA A 196 24.41 0.07 -10.81
N ALA A 197 24.81 0.90 -11.80
CA ALA A 197 24.67 2.35 -11.73
C ALA A 197 23.21 2.79 -11.66
N LEU A 198 22.33 2.18 -12.46
CA LEU A 198 20.89 2.44 -12.41
C LEU A 198 20.26 2.03 -11.07
N SER A 199 20.71 0.91 -10.50
CA SER A 199 20.25 0.43 -9.19
C SER A 199 20.70 1.36 -8.07
N ALA A 200 21.96 1.81 -8.09
CA ALA A 200 22.49 2.78 -7.14
C ALA A 200 21.78 4.14 -7.26
N HIS A 201 21.58 4.64 -8.49
CA HIS A 201 20.88 5.90 -8.71
C HIS A 201 19.44 5.87 -8.17
N ARG A 202 18.74 4.74 -8.32
CA ARG A 202 17.41 4.53 -7.72
C ARG A 202 17.46 4.50 -6.19
N LEU A 203 18.44 3.82 -5.59
CA LEU A 203 18.59 3.76 -4.14
C LEU A 203 18.82 5.16 -3.54
N PHE A 204 19.66 5.96 -4.18
CA PHE A 204 19.92 7.35 -3.79
C PHE A 204 18.69 8.25 -3.97
N ALA A 205 17.91 8.05 -5.03
CA ALA A 205 16.67 8.81 -5.25
C ALA A 205 15.62 8.53 -4.16
N ILE A 206 15.50 7.28 -3.71
CA ILE A 206 14.59 6.89 -2.63
C ILE A 206 15.02 7.52 -1.29
N ASN A 207 16.31 7.46 -0.94
CA ASN A 207 16.82 8.06 0.29
C ASN A 207 16.64 9.59 0.34
N ARG A 208 16.68 10.27 -0.81
CA ARG A 208 16.47 11.72 -0.88
C ARG A 208 14.99 12.12 -0.79
N ALA A 209 14.06 11.21 -1.10
CA ALA A 209 12.62 11.45 -1.03
C ALA A 209 12.01 11.17 0.36
N GLY A 210 12.79 10.61 1.30
CA GLY A 210 12.36 10.27 2.66
C GLY A 210 12.85 11.22 3.76
N GLY A 211 13.15 12.48 3.43
CA GLY A 211 13.56 13.52 4.39
C GLY A 211 12.50 14.60 4.56
#